data_AF-A0A1D1UX14-F1
#
_entry.id   AF-A0A1D1UX14-F1
#
_cell.length_a   1.000
_cell.length_b   1.000
_cell.length_c   1.000
_cell.angle_alpha   90.00
_cell.angle_beta   90.00
_cell.angle_gamma   90.00
#
_symmetry.space_group_name_H-M   'P 1'
#
loop_
_entity.id
_entity.type
_entity.pdbx_description
1 polymer ?
#
loop_
_entity_poly.entity_id
_entity_poly.type
_entity_poly.pdbx_seq_one_letter_code
_entity_poly.pdbx_strand_id
1 'polypeptide(L)'
;MCHCGEVVDEYGLRGLSCPKSVGRHSRHASLNESVQRALVSAQVSAVLEPLGLSRDDGLRPDGNTMIPWKNGKELVWDVTVVDTLAKSYVGKTSEKVGAVAEDAEERKIQKY
;
A
#
# COMPACT_ATOMS: atom_id res chain seq x y z
N MET A 1 10.67 17.34 -17.18
CA MET A 1 9.21 17.11 -17.33
C MET A 1 8.92 15.65 -17.00
N CYS A 2 7.86 15.35 -16.24
CA CYS A 2 7.50 13.98 -15.84
C CYS A 2 6.74 13.25 -16.97
N HIS A 3 6.72 11.91 -16.95
CA HIS A 3 5.94 11.11 -17.91
C HIS A 3 4.42 11.36 -17.86
N CYS A 4 3.92 12.00 -16.79
CA CYS A 4 2.54 12.48 -16.71
C CYS A 4 2.31 13.88 -17.31
N GLY A 5 3.32 14.51 -17.93
CA GLY A 5 3.24 15.85 -18.53
C GLY A 5 3.48 17.02 -17.57
N GLU A 6 3.45 16.77 -16.26
CA GLU A 6 3.69 17.78 -15.23
C GLU A 6 5.16 18.23 -15.16
N VAL A 7 5.37 19.49 -14.80
CA VAL A 7 6.70 20.04 -14.51
C VAL A 7 7.23 19.42 -13.21
N VAL A 8 8.51 19.06 -13.24
CA VAL A 8 9.23 18.57 -12.06
C VAL A 8 9.95 19.77 -11.47
N ASP A 9 9.71 20.06 -10.19
CA ASP A 9 10.40 21.11 -9.46
C ASP A 9 11.85 20.72 -9.13
N GLU A 10 12.59 21.64 -8.51
CA GLU A 10 13.98 21.43 -8.08
C GLU A 10 14.15 20.25 -7.12
N TYR A 11 13.09 19.87 -6.38
CA TYR A 11 13.11 18.78 -5.42
C TYR A 11 12.85 17.41 -6.05
N GLY A 12 12.37 17.35 -7.30
CA GLY A 12 12.16 16.08 -7.99
C GLY A 12 11.01 15.23 -7.47
N LEU A 13 10.19 15.74 -6.54
CA LEU A 13 9.22 14.96 -5.76
C LEU A 13 8.07 14.41 -6.60
N ARG A 14 7.84 14.99 -7.78
CA ARG A 14 6.81 14.51 -8.71
C ARG A 14 6.99 13.04 -9.07
N GLY A 15 8.22 12.51 -9.07
CA GLY A 15 8.47 11.08 -9.28
C GLY A 15 7.83 10.16 -8.24
N LEU A 16 7.54 10.66 -7.03
CA LEU A 16 6.97 9.88 -5.93
C LEU A 16 5.43 9.93 -5.91
N SER A 17 4.84 11.06 -6.31
CA SER A 17 3.37 11.28 -6.37
C SER A 17 2.76 10.96 -7.72
N CYS A 18 3.55 10.88 -8.80
CA CYS A 18 3.03 10.66 -10.13
C CYS A 18 2.34 9.27 -10.24
N PRO A 19 1.06 9.21 -10.67
CA PRO A 19 0.36 7.95 -10.86
C PRO A 19 1.00 7.04 -11.92
N LYS A 20 1.71 7.64 -12.88
CA LYS A 20 2.46 6.95 -13.95
C LYS A 20 3.92 6.68 -13.57
N SER A 21 4.30 6.84 -12.30
CA SER A 21 5.66 6.58 -11.85
C SER A 21 5.96 5.08 -11.83
N VAL A 22 7.00 4.68 -12.56
CA VAL A 22 7.49 3.29 -12.59
C VAL A 22 7.93 2.81 -11.20
N GLY A 23 8.47 3.72 -10.37
CA GLY A 23 8.97 3.41 -9.03
C GLY A 23 7.88 3.08 -8.00
N ARG A 24 6.60 3.33 -8.30
CA ARG A 24 5.50 2.99 -7.39
C ARG A 24 5.42 1.49 -7.11
N HIS A 25 5.56 0.67 -8.15
CA HIS A 25 5.48 -0.80 -8.00
C HIS A 25 6.63 -1.34 -7.17
N SER A 26 7.86 -0.85 -7.39
CA SER A 26 9.03 -1.29 -6.62
C SER A 26 8.91 -0.95 -5.14
N ARG A 27 8.46 0.27 -4.79
CA ARG A 27 8.24 0.65 -3.38
C ARG A 27 7.15 -0.19 -2.71
N HIS A 28 6.03 -0.39 -3.40
CA HIS A 28 4.93 -1.22 -2.92
C HIS A 28 5.37 -2.67 -2.71
N ALA A 29 6.02 -3.28 -3.71
CA ALA A 29 6.54 -4.64 -3.62
C ALA A 29 7.54 -4.80 -2.47
N SER A 30 8.49 -3.89 -2.33
CA SER A 30 9.50 -3.94 -1.24
C SER A 30 8.86 -3.91 0.15
N LEU A 31 7.81 -3.10 0.32
CA LEU A 31 7.08 -3.01 1.59
C LEU A 31 6.21 -4.24 1.82
N ASN A 32 5.53 -4.74 0.78
CA ASN A 32 4.72 -5.96 0.85
C ASN A 32 5.56 -7.20 1.20
N GLU A 33 6.72 -7.36 0.56
CA GLU A 33 7.70 -8.39 0.89
C GLU A 33 8.23 -8.26 2.32
N SER A 34 8.37 -7.03 2.84
CA SER A 34 8.80 -6.81 4.22
C SER A 34 7.74 -7.27 5.23
N VAL A 35 6.45 -7.06 4.94
CA VAL A 35 5.35 -7.61 5.76
C VAL A 35 5.36 -9.14 5.74
N GLN A 36 5.47 -9.75 4.56
CA GLN A 36 5.55 -11.20 4.43
C GLN A 36 6.75 -11.76 5.19
N ARG A 37 7.94 -11.15 5.03
CA ARG A 37 9.17 -11.58 5.70
C ARG A 37 9.04 -11.50 7.22
N ALA A 38 8.39 -10.46 7.73
CA ALA A 38 8.11 -10.32 9.15
C ALA A 38 7.22 -11.47 9.66
N LEU A 39 6.15 -11.81 8.95
CA LEU A 39 5.27 -12.94 9.29
C LEU A 39 6.02 -14.27 9.27
N VAL A 40 6.79 -14.53 8.21
CA VAL A 40 7.60 -15.76 8.06
C VAL A 40 8.64 -15.86 9.18
N SER A 41 9.26 -14.74 9.58
CA SER A 41 10.20 -14.71 10.71
C SER A 41 9.54 -15.05 12.05
N ALA A 42 8.24 -14.77 12.19
CA ALA A 42 7.42 -15.15 13.32
C ALA A 42 6.82 -16.58 13.19
N GLN A 43 7.35 -17.39 12.26
CA GLN A 43 6.89 -18.76 11.96
C GLN A 43 5.43 -18.82 11.45
N VAL A 44 4.91 -17.70 10.93
CA VAL A 44 3.59 -17.63 10.31
C VAL A 44 3.76 -17.70 8.80
N SER A 45 3.34 -18.81 8.20
CA SER A 45 3.38 -18.98 6.75
C SER A 45 2.45 -17.97 6.07
N ALA A 46 2.97 -17.28 5.07
CA ALA A 46 2.30 -16.14 4.42
C ALA A 46 2.61 -16.12 2.91
N VAL A 47 1.61 -15.79 2.09
CA VAL A 47 1.73 -15.73 0.63
C VAL A 47 1.32 -14.35 0.11
N LEU A 48 1.97 -13.91 -0.97
CA LEU A 48 1.64 -12.68 -1.67
C LEU A 48 0.67 -12.96 -2.81
N GLU A 49 -0.20 -11.99 -3.05
CA GLU A 49 -1.24 -11.98 -4.06
C GLU A 49 -2.05 -13.29 -4.18
N PRO A 50 -2.68 -13.76 -3.10
CA PRO A 50 -3.46 -14.99 -3.11
C PRO A 50 -4.60 -14.97 -4.14
N LEU A 51 -4.93 -16.14 -4.66
CA LEU A 51 -6.03 -16.34 -5.59
C LEU A 51 -7.24 -16.92 -4.87
N GLY A 52 -8.43 -16.48 -5.25
CA GLY A 52 -9.69 -17.10 -4.81
C GLY A 52 -10.12 -16.81 -3.36
N LEU A 53 -9.58 -15.76 -2.73
CA LEU A 53 -10.02 -15.32 -1.39
C LEU A 53 -11.40 -14.69 -1.40
N SER A 54 -11.80 -14.05 -2.50
CA SER A 54 -13.16 -13.56 -2.68
C SER A 54 -13.78 -14.16 -3.93
N ARG A 55 -15.03 -14.62 -3.79
CA ARG A 55 -15.79 -15.28 -4.86
C ARG A 55 -16.69 -14.31 -5.63
N ASP A 56 -17.10 -13.22 -5.01
CA ASP A 56 -18.22 -12.40 -5.50
C ASP A 56 -17.84 -10.96 -5.86
N ASP A 57 -16.82 -10.38 -5.23
CA ASP A 57 -16.43 -8.96 -5.43
C ASP A 57 -15.20 -8.77 -6.34
N GLY A 58 -14.50 -9.85 -6.70
CA GLY A 58 -13.28 -9.80 -7.52
C GLY A 58 -12.09 -9.09 -6.85
N LEU A 59 -12.18 -8.79 -5.55
CA LEU A 59 -11.13 -8.12 -4.80
C LEU A 59 -9.99 -9.10 -4.51
N ARG A 60 -8.76 -8.65 -4.77
CA ARG A 60 -7.53 -9.39 -4.50
C ARG A 60 -6.69 -8.58 -3.50
N PRO A 61 -6.49 -9.08 -2.27
CA PRO A 61 -5.58 -8.45 -1.33
C PRO A 61 -4.12 -8.71 -1.73
N ASP A 62 -3.19 -7.96 -1.14
CA ASP A 62 -1.77 -8.07 -1.44
C ASP A 62 -1.12 -9.31 -0.83
N GLY A 63 -1.72 -9.87 0.23
CA GLY A 63 -1.28 -11.11 0.84
C GLY A 63 -2.21 -11.63 1.92
N ASN A 64 -2.02 -12.90 2.28
CA ASN A 64 -2.69 -13.55 3.41
C ASN A 64 -1.78 -14.55 4.13
N THR A 65 -2.15 -14.93 5.35
CA THR A 65 -1.53 -16.04 6.07
C THR A 65 -2.12 -17.36 5.63
N MET A 66 -1.27 -18.37 5.42
CA MET A 66 -1.69 -19.73 5.06
C MET A 66 -2.16 -20.55 6.27
N ILE A 67 -1.90 -20.03 7.48
CA ILE A 67 -2.38 -20.60 8.73
C ILE A 67 -3.34 -19.62 9.41
N PRO A 68 -4.28 -20.10 10.24
CA PRO A 68 -5.13 -19.23 11.03
C PRO A 68 -4.32 -18.30 11.92
N TRP A 69 -4.62 -17.00 11.84
CA TRP A 69 -4.04 -15.96 12.69
C TRP A 69 -4.83 -15.80 13.99
N LYS A 70 -6.16 -15.75 13.89
CA LYS A 70 -7.05 -15.56 15.05
C LYS A 70 -8.42 -16.16 14.80
N ASN A 71 -8.96 -16.87 15.80
CA ASN A 71 -10.31 -17.48 15.75
C ASN A 71 -10.54 -18.37 14.52
N GLY A 72 -9.52 -19.13 14.10
CA GLY A 72 -9.61 -19.98 12.91
C GLY A 72 -9.59 -19.22 11.57
N LYS A 73 -9.41 -17.88 11.58
CA LYS A 73 -9.38 -17.06 10.38
C LYS A 73 -7.95 -16.65 10.01
N GLU A 74 -7.69 -16.61 8.71
CA GLU A 74 -6.47 -16.07 8.14
C GLU A 74 -6.38 -14.55 8.38
N LEU A 75 -5.16 -14.03 8.48
CA LEU A 75 -4.90 -12.60 8.38
C LEU A 75 -4.75 -12.26 6.89
N VAL A 76 -5.40 -11.19 6.46
CA VAL A 76 -5.30 -10.63 5.11
C VAL A 76 -4.79 -9.20 5.22
N TRP A 77 -3.94 -8.76 4.30
CA TRP A 77 -3.46 -7.39 4.28
C TRP A 77 -3.36 -6.81 2.87
N ASP A 78 -3.33 -5.48 2.82
CA ASP A 78 -3.16 -4.67 1.62
C ASP A 78 -2.24 -3.50 1.97
N VAL A 79 -1.10 -3.41 1.30
CA VAL A 79 -0.09 -2.38 1.52
C VAL A 79 -0.42 -1.16 0.67
N THR A 80 -0.49 0.00 1.32
CA THR A 80 -0.70 1.27 0.62
C THR A 80 0.48 2.19 0.84
N VAL A 81 1.06 2.68 -0.27
CA VAL A 81 2.14 3.68 -0.24
C VAL A 81 1.60 5.00 -0.77
N VAL A 82 1.69 6.04 0.07
CA VAL A 82 1.26 7.41 -0.23
C VAL A 82 2.43 8.37 -0.15
N ASP A 83 2.43 9.38 -1.03
CA ASP A 83 3.42 10.45 -1.01
C ASP A 83 2.91 11.62 -0.18
N THR A 84 3.49 11.83 1.00
CA THR A 84 3.10 12.92 1.91
C THR A 84 3.35 14.31 1.33
N LEU A 85 4.31 14.45 0.40
CA LEU A 85 4.65 15.73 -0.22
C LEU A 85 3.85 15.99 -1.51
N ALA A 86 2.91 15.11 -1.85
CA ALA A 86 2.01 15.39 -2.97
C ALA A 86 1.22 16.68 -2.71
N LYS A 87 1.09 17.54 -3.73
CA LYS A 87 0.37 18.83 -3.62
C LYS A 87 -1.05 18.70 -3.03
N SER A 88 -1.75 17.61 -3.31
CA SER A 88 -3.09 17.34 -2.79
C SER A 88 -3.12 16.98 -1.30
N TYR A 89 -1.98 16.61 -0.73
CA TYR A 89 -1.84 16.10 0.62
C TYR A 89 -1.04 17.02 1.53
N VAL A 90 -0.18 17.88 0.97
CA VAL A 90 0.73 18.74 1.73
C VAL A 90 0.04 19.53 2.83
N GLY A 91 -1.15 20.10 2.54
CA GLY A 91 -1.92 20.86 3.53
C GLY A 91 -2.36 20.02 4.74
N LYS A 92 -2.79 18.78 4.51
CA LYS A 92 -3.14 17.87 5.61
C LYS A 92 -1.90 17.42 6.39
N THR A 93 -0.83 17.07 5.67
CA THR A 93 0.41 16.56 6.29
C THR A 93 1.20 17.60 7.06
N SER A 94 1.04 18.88 6.72
CA SER A 94 1.67 19.97 7.48
C SER A 94 1.00 20.19 8.83
N GLU A 95 -0.28 19.82 8.97
CA GLU A 95 -1.05 20.03 10.19
C GLU A 95 -0.97 18.82 11.13
N LYS A 96 -1.06 17.60 10.59
CA LYS A 96 -1.10 16.37 11.37
C LYS A 96 -0.19 15.31 10.76
N VAL A 97 0.74 14.82 11.58
CA VAL A 97 1.59 13.66 11.25
C VAL A 97 0.70 12.44 11.03
N GLY A 98 0.96 11.70 9.95
CA GLY A 98 0.21 10.48 9.63
C GLY A 98 -1.16 10.70 8.98
N ALA A 99 -1.62 11.95 8.79
CA ALA A 99 -2.95 12.23 8.25
C ALA A 99 -3.24 11.55 6.90
N VAL A 100 -2.25 11.47 6.00
CA VAL A 100 -2.44 10.82 4.69
C VAL A 100 -2.44 9.31 4.79
N ALA A 101 -1.74 8.74 5.78
CA ALA A 101 -1.77 7.30 6.03
C ALA A 101 -3.15 6.89 6.56
N GLU A 102 -3.72 7.64 7.50
CA GLU A 102 -5.08 7.44 8.01
C GLU A 102 -6.12 7.58 6.88
N ASP A 103 -6.04 8.66 6.09
CA ASP A 103 -6.88 8.87 4.90
C ASP A 103 -6.81 7.68 3.92
N ALA A 104 -5.63 7.08 3.75
CA ALA A 104 -5.42 5.96 2.85
C ALA A 104 -5.99 4.66 3.41
N GLU A 105 -5.85 4.45 4.72
CA GLU A 105 -6.45 3.34 5.46
C GLU A 105 -7.98 3.40 5.37
N GLU A 106 -8.60 4.54 5.65
CA GLU A 106 -10.06 4.71 5.56
C GLU A 106 -10.59 4.37 4.16
N ARG A 107 -9.89 4.82 3.11
CA ARG A 107 -10.26 4.48 1.71
C ARG A 107 -10.14 2.98 1.43
N LYS A 108 -9.20 2.28 2.06
CA LYS A 108 -9.09 0.81 1.95
C LYS A 108 -10.22 0.13 2.71
N ILE A 109 -10.56 0.59 3.90
CA ILE A 109 -11.70 0.07 4.66
C ILE A 109 -13.01 0.24 3.87
N GLN A 110 -13.19 1.35 3.16
CA GLN A 110 -14.39 1.55 2.32
C GLN A 110 -14.42 0.68 1.05
N LYS A 111 -13.25 0.16 0.62
CA LYS A 111 -13.14 -0.67 -0.57
C LYS A 111 -13.53 -2.13 -0.28
N TYR A 112 -13.27 -2.61 0.94
CA TYR A 112 -13.50 -3.99 1.37
C TYR A 112 -14.77 -4.09 2.25
#